data_AF-F8JG26-F1
#
_entry.id   AF-F8JG26-F1
#
_cell.length_a   1.000
_cell.length_b   1.000
_cell.length_c   1.000
_cell.angle_alpha   90.00
_cell.angle_beta   90.00
_cell.angle_gamma   90.00
#
_symmetry.space_group_name_H-M   'P 1'
#
loop_
_entity.id
_entity.type
_entity.pdbx_description
1 polymer ?
#
loop_
_entity_poly.entity_id
_entity_poly.type
_entity_poly.pdbx_seq_one_letter_code
_entity_poly.pdbx_strand_id
1 'polypeptide(L)'
;MVVGGGVAETPDGQMAALMRDAHATREALMTGRDITIDAMAQRLGVKRDYLSAHMRLTYLAPDIVRAFMSGRYPPELTPACLLSLCKDLPHDWQLQRAVLGFETQSHAGDA
;
A
#
# COMPACT_ATOMS: atom_id res chain seq x y z
N MET A 1 24.26 -3.06 11.85
CA MET A 1 23.50 -4.29 12.14
C MET A 1 22.04 -3.92 12.34
N VAL A 2 21.22 -4.05 11.29
CA VAL A 2 19.74 -3.95 11.21
C VAL A 2 19.42 -4.43 9.78
N VAL A 3 18.49 -5.30 9.40
CA VAL A 3 17.52 -6.25 10.00
C VAL A 3 17.33 -7.28 8.87
N GLY A 4 17.41 -8.57 9.13
CA GLY A 4 16.20 -9.40 9.21
C GLY A 4 16.26 -10.46 8.13
N GLY A 5 16.23 -11.73 8.55
CA GLY A 5 16.43 -12.89 7.70
C GLY A 5 15.43 -12.98 6.57
N GLY A 6 15.94 -13.36 5.40
CA GLY A 6 15.13 -13.85 4.29
C GLY A 6 14.46 -15.16 4.69
N VAL A 7 13.28 -15.07 5.28
CA VAL A 7 12.26 -16.06 4.99
C VAL A 7 11.81 -15.73 3.58
N ALA A 8 11.83 -16.69 2.67
CA ALA A 8 11.19 -16.53 1.37
C ALA A 8 9.68 -16.40 1.60
N GLU A 9 9.26 -15.23 2.04
CA GLU A 9 7.88 -14.82 2.13
C GLU A 9 7.32 -14.88 0.72
N THR A 10 6.23 -15.64 0.56
CA THR A 10 5.54 -15.70 -0.72
C THR A 10 5.19 -14.27 -1.16
N PRO A 11 5.08 -14.00 -2.47
CA PRO A 11 4.68 -12.68 -2.95
C PRO A 11 3.46 -12.09 -2.22
N ASP A 12 2.53 -12.96 -1.80
CA ASP A 12 1.37 -12.64 -0.95
C ASP A 12 1.75 -12.07 0.43
N GLY A 13 2.75 -12.66 1.08
CA GLY A 13 3.28 -12.19 2.36
C GLY A 13 3.89 -10.79 2.25
N GLN A 14 4.63 -10.54 1.16
CA GLN A 14 5.26 -9.24 0.90
C GLN A 14 4.21 -8.15 0.65
N MET A 15 3.15 -8.46 -0.11
CA MET A 15 2.07 -7.52 -0.38
C MET A 15 1.31 -7.16 0.89
N ALA A 16 0.98 -8.15 1.72
CA ALA A 16 0.32 -7.92 3.01
C ALA A 16 1.23 -7.14 3.98
N ALA A 17 2.53 -7.43 4.00
CA ALA A 17 3.51 -6.68 4.79
C ALA A 17 3.56 -5.20 4.36
N LEU A 18 3.61 -4.92 3.05
CA LEU A 18 3.57 -3.57 2.51
C LEU A 18 2.32 -2.80 2.96
N MET A 19 1.14 -3.43 2.93
CA MET A 19 -0.09 -2.79 3.41
C MET A 19 -0.01 -2.46 4.91
N ARG A 20 0.46 -3.41 5.73
CA ARG A 20 0.62 -3.18 7.18
C ARG A 20 1.59 -2.03 7.45
N ASP A 21 2.73 -2.00 6.77
CA ASP A 21 3.73 -0.94 6.96
C ASP A 21 3.20 0.42 6.51
N ALA A 22 2.44 0.48 5.42
CA ALA A 22 1.80 1.70 4.96
C ALA A 22 0.82 2.27 6.00
N HIS A 23 -0.05 1.43 6.54
CA HIS A 23 -0.99 1.85 7.59
C HIS A 23 -0.28 2.21 8.89
N ALA A 24 0.73 1.46 9.33
CA ALA A 24 1.52 1.79 10.51
C ALA A 24 2.25 3.14 10.37
N THR A 25 2.76 3.45 9.18
CA THR A 25 3.38 4.74 8.87
C THR A 25 2.37 5.89 9.02
N ARG A 26 1.14 5.71 8.51
CA ARG A 26 0.07 6.70 8.66
C ARG A 26 -0.31 6.91 10.13
N GLU A 27 -0.48 5.84 10.89
CA GLU A 27 -0.80 5.93 12.32
C GLU A 27 0.31 6.63 13.11
N ALA A 28 1.59 6.37 12.80
CA ALA A 28 2.71 7.07 13.42
C ALA A 28 2.67 8.59 13.15
N LEU A 29 2.26 9.00 11.96
CA LEU A 29 2.08 10.41 11.62
C LEU A 29 0.84 11.02 12.31
N MET A 30 -0.28 10.29 12.33
CA MET A 30 -1.54 10.74 12.94
C MET A 30 -1.42 10.89 14.47
N THR A 31 -0.66 10.01 15.12
CA THR A 31 -0.41 10.05 16.58
C THR A 31 0.57 11.15 16.99
N GLY A 32 1.06 11.97 16.06
CA GLY A 32 2.01 13.05 16.32
C GLY A 32 3.39 12.56 16.77
N ARG A 33 3.67 11.25 16.61
CA ARG A 33 4.98 10.66 16.92
C ARG A 33 6.09 11.25 16.03
N ASP A 34 5.70 11.71 14.84
CA ASP A 34 6.51 12.53 13.96
C ASP A 34 5.69 13.73 13.46
N ILE A 35 6.32 14.90 13.39
CA ILE A 35 5.66 16.16 13.00
C ILE A 35 5.44 16.22 11.47
N THR A 36 6.31 15.56 10.68
CA THR A 36 6.25 15.57 9.22
C THR A 36 6.75 14.25 8.62
N ILE A 37 6.38 13.99 7.36
CA ILE A 37 6.91 12.87 6.56
C ILE A 37 8.45 12.95 6.45
N ASP A 38 9.01 14.16 6.40
CA ASP A 38 10.45 14.38 6.29
C ASP A 38 11.18 13.97 7.58
N ALA A 39 10.66 14.41 8.73
CA ALA A 39 11.19 14.03 10.04
C ALA A 39 11.13 12.52 10.25
N MET A 40 10.01 11.88 9.86
CA MET A 40 9.86 10.43 9.91
C MET A 40 10.86 9.72 8.98
N ALA A 41 11.07 10.23 7.76
CA ALA A 41 12.02 9.67 6.81
C ALA A 41 13.45 9.69 7.36
N GLN A 42 13.87 10.82 7.92
CA GLN A 42 15.17 10.97 8.57
C GLN A 42 15.34 10.03 9.76
N ARG A 43 14.33 9.95 10.64
CA ARG A 43 14.36 9.08 11.83
C ARG A 43 14.45 7.60 11.46
N LEU A 44 13.74 7.17 10.43
CA LEU A 44 13.72 5.79 9.96
C LEU A 44 14.88 5.45 9.00
N GLY A 45 15.63 6.45 8.53
CA GLY A 45 16.71 6.25 7.55
C GLY A 45 16.20 5.84 6.16
N VAL A 46 14.97 6.21 5.81
CA VAL A 46 14.32 5.86 4.53
C VAL A 46 14.13 7.09 3.65
N LYS A 47 13.91 6.89 2.35
CA LYS A 47 13.63 7.99 1.43
C LYS A 47 12.23 8.56 1.65
N ARG A 48 12.09 9.88 1.58
CA ARG A 48 10.79 10.57 1.63
C ARG A 48 9.78 10.01 0.62
N ASP A 49 10.23 9.71 -0.59
CA ASP A 49 9.37 9.15 -1.65
C ASP A 49 8.76 7.81 -1.26
N TYR A 50 9.50 7.00 -0.50
CA TYR A 50 9.03 5.70 -0.01
C TYR A 50 7.90 5.88 1.01
N LEU A 51 8.07 6.78 1.98
CA LEU A 51 7.01 7.11 2.93
C LEU A 51 5.81 7.80 2.27
N SER A 52 6.06 8.62 1.24
CA SER A 52 5.00 9.24 0.47
C SER A 52 4.18 8.20 -0.30
N ALA A 53 4.82 7.18 -0.86
CA ALA A 53 4.14 6.04 -1.47
C ALA A 53 3.31 5.26 -0.45
N HIS A 54 3.83 4.99 0.75
CA HIS A 54 3.07 4.39 1.86
C HIS A 54 1.81 5.19 2.20
N MET A 55 1.92 6.50 2.33
CA MET A 55 0.77 7.36 2.60
C MET A 55 -0.30 7.22 1.51
N ARG A 56 0.12 7.14 0.24
CA ARG A 56 -0.79 6.97 -0.89
C ARG A 56 -1.50 5.62 -0.90
N LEU A 57 -0.79 4.56 -0.51
CA LEU A 57 -1.37 3.22 -0.36
C LEU A 57 -2.51 3.19 0.67
N THR A 58 -2.48 4.06 1.69
CA THR A 58 -3.57 4.13 2.67
C THR A 58 -4.88 4.74 2.14
N TYR A 59 -4.89 5.27 0.91
CA TYR A 59 -6.09 5.79 0.23
C TYR A 59 -6.68 4.81 -0.78
N LEU A 60 -6.15 3.59 -0.86
CA LEU A 60 -6.71 2.55 -1.69
C LEU A 60 -8.13 2.20 -1.28
N ALA A 61 -8.94 1.79 -2.26
CA ALA A 61 -10.27 1.27 -2.02
C ALA A 61 -10.21 0.09 -1.02
N PRO A 62 -11.13 0.00 -0.05
CA PRO A 62 -11.07 -0.99 1.02
C PRO A 62 -11.17 -2.44 0.53
N ASP A 63 -11.84 -2.70 -0.59
CA ASP A 63 -11.87 -4.02 -1.24
C ASP A 63 -10.52 -4.41 -1.85
N ILE A 64 -9.76 -3.46 -2.41
CA ILE A 64 -8.41 -3.68 -2.93
C ILE A 64 -7.46 -4.08 -1.78
N VAL A 65 -7.52 -3.34 -0.66
CA VAL A 65 -6.73 -3.66 0.53
C VAL A 65 -7.08 -5.06 1.04
N ARG A 66 -8.37 -5.43 1.11
CA ARG A 66 -8.79 -6.79 1.49
C ARG A 66 -8.27 -7.85 0.52
N ALA A 67 -8.25 -7.56 -0.78
CA ALA A 67 -7.73 -8.46 -1.80
C ALA A 67 -6.23 -8.71 -1.61
N PHE A 68 -5.44 -7.66 -1.39
CA PHE A 68 -4.01 -7.76 -1.06
C PHE A 68 -3.76 -8.58 0.20
N MET A 69 -4.55 -8.38 1.25
CA MET A 69 -4.46 -9.17 2.48
C MET A 69 -4.88 -10.64 2.29
N SER A 70 -5.64 -10.95 1.23
CA SER A 70 -6.14 -12.30 0.93
C SER A 70 -5.33 -13.02 -0.17
N GLY A 71 -4.28 -12.41 -0.73
CA GLY A 71 -3.59 -12.97 -1.90
C GLY A 71 -4.44 -12.97 -3.19
N ARG A 72 -5.51 -12.17 -3.25
CA ARG A 72 -6.46 -12.11 -4.37
C ARG A 72 -6.16 -10.89 -5.25
N TYR A 73 -5.07 -10.93 -6.00
CA TYR A 73 -4.67 -9.88 -6.92
C TYR A 73 -3.90 -10.48 -8.10
N PRO A 74 -3.75 -9.75 -9.22
CA PRO A 74 -3.04 -10.26 -10.39
C PRO A 74 -1.59 -10.66 -10.03
N PRO A 75 -1.09 -11.84 -10.45
CA PRO A 75 0.26 -12.29 -10.07
C PRO A 75 1.38 -11.40 -10.61
N GLU A 76 1.10 -10.60 -11.64
CA GLU A 76 2.02 -9.60 -12.19
C GLU A 76 2.15 -8.35 -11.31
N LEU A 77 1.21 -8.14 -10.37
CA LEU A 77 1.19 -7.00 -9.48
C LEU A 77 2.08 -7.25 -8.25
N THR A 78 3.37 -6.96 -8.42
CA THR A 78 4.37 -7.06 -7.35
C THR A 78 4.34 -5.83 -6.42
N PRO A 79 4.86 -5.93 -5.18
CA PRO A 79 4.96 -4.78 -4.26
C PRO A 79 5.73 -3.59 -4.86
N ALA A 80 6.79 -3.86 -5.63
CA ALA A 80 7.57 -2.82 -6.32
C ALA A 80 6.77 -2.14 -7.45
N CYS A 81 5.98 -2.92 -8.19
CA CYS A 81 5.05 -2.39 -9.20
C CYS A 81 3.99 -1.49 -8.54
N LEU A 82 3.38 -1.95 -7.45
CA LEU A 82 2.38 -1.20 -6.70
C LEU A 82 2.93 0.13 -6.14
N LEU A 83 4.11 0.12 -5.53
CA LEU A 83 4.79 1.34 -5.05
C LEU A 83 5.07 2.35 -6.17
N SER A 84 5.32 1.86 -7.38
CA SER A 84 5.52 2.70 -8.56
C SER A 84 4.20 3.27 -9.08
N LEU A 85 3.17 2.43 -9.24
CA LEU A 85 1.85 2.82 -9.73
C LEU A 85 1.14 3.80 -8.80
N CYS A 86 1.31 3.67 -7.48
CA CYS A 86 0.69 4.56 -6.51
C CYS A 86 1.15 6.03 -6.59
N LYS A 87 2.20 6.33 -7.35
CA LYS A 87 2.63 7.72 -7.62
C LYS A 87 1.70 8.46 -8.58
N ASP A 88 0.98 7.74 -9.44
CA ASP A 88 0.08 8.32 -10.44
C ASP A 88 -1.34 7.77 -10.31
N LEU A 89 -1.58 7.00 -9.24
CA LEU A 89 -2.87 6.37 -9.00
C LEU A 89 -3.92 7.43 -8.63
N PRO A 90 -5.05 7.49 -9.34
CA PRO A 90 -6.13 8.43 -9.05
C PRO A 90 -6.75 8.16 -7.66
N HIS A 91 -7.32 9.19 -7.06
CA HIS A 91 -8.05 9.07 -5.79
C HIS A 91 -9.44 8.44 -5.97
N ASP A 92 -9.96 8.43 -7.21
CA ASP A 92 -11.22 7.76 -7.53
C ASP A 92 -11.07 6.23 -7.47
N TRP A 93 -11.86 5.59 -6.61
CA TRP A 93 -11.76 4.15 -6.38
C TRP A 93 -12.17 3.29 -7.59
N GLN A 94 -13.03 3.76 -8.49
CA GLN A 94 -13.35 3.01 -9.72
C GLN A 94 -12.14 2.99 -10.64
N LEU A 95 -11.47 4.13 -10.81
CA LEU A 95 -10.22 4.22 -11.58
C LEU A 95 -9.08 3.44 -10.92
N GLN A 96 -8.99 3.42 -9.60
CA GLN A 96 -7.99 2.58 -8.89
C GLN A 96 -8.14 1.10 -9.25
N ARG A 97 -9.37 0.59 -9.23
CA ARG A 97 -9.64 -0.82 -9.58
C ARG A 97 -9.22 -1.12 -11.01
N ALA A 98 -9.60 -0.25 -11.95
CA ALA A 98 -9.22 -0.39 -13.35
C ALA A 98 -7.70 -0.41 -13.56
N VAL A 99 -6.96 0.53 -12.93
CA VAL A 99 -5.49 0.61 -13.06
C VAL A 99 -4.80 -0.59 -12.43
N LEU A 100 -5.31 -1.09 -11.30
CA LEU A 100 -4.72 -2.21 -10.57
C LEU A 100 -5.21 -3.58 -11.05
N GLY A 101 -6.03 -3.63 -12.11
CA GLY A 101 -6.54 -4.87 -12.68
C GLY A 101 -7.57 -5.60 -11.80
N PHE A 102 -8.19 -4.88 -10.85
CA PHE A 102 -9.35 -5.40 -10.13
C PHE A 102 -10.57 -5.26 -11.01
N GLU A 103 -11.26 -6.37 -11.29
CA GLU A 103 -12.57 -6.32 -11.90
C GLU A 103 -13.45 -5.40 -11.05
N THR A 104 -13.96 -4.32 -11.65
CA THR A 104 -15.06 -3.57 -11.05
C THR A 104 -16.24 -4.53 -11.06
N GLN A 105 -16.37 -5.34 -10.01
CA GLN A 105 -17.65 -5.95 -9.70
C GLN A 105 -18.55 -4.80 -9.32
N SER A 106 -19.09 -4.16 -10.36
CA SER A 106 -20.22 -3.29 -10.30
C SER A 106 -21.32 -4.13 -9.69
N HIS A 107 -21.53 -3.99 -8.39
CA HIS A 107 -22.80 -4.38 -7.79
C HIS A 107 -23.84 -3.35 -8.24
N ALA A 108 -24.17 -3.43 -9.53
CA ALA A 108 -25.45 -2.97 -10.04
C ALA A 108 -26.46 -4.01 -9.57
N GLY A 109 -27.24 -3.65 -8.55
CA GLY A 109 -28.40 -4.41 -8.10
C GLY A 109 -28.32 -4.83 -6.63
N ASP A 110 -28.88 -4.01 -5.74
CA ASP A 110 -30.14 -4.38 -5.10
C ASP A 110 -30.91 -3.11 -4.71
N ALA A 111 -32.23 -3.23 -4.70
CA ALA A 111 -33.25 -2.19 -4.86
C ALA A 111 -33.45 -1.24 -3.66
#